data_AF-A0A519VPC8-F1
#
_entry.id   AF-A0A519VPC8-F1
#
_cell.length_a   1.000
_cell.length_b   1.000
_cell.length_c   1.000
_cell.angle_alpha   90.00
_cell.angle_beta   90.00
_cell.angle_gamma   90.00
#
_symmetry.space_group_name_H-M   'P 1'
#
loop_
_entity.id
_entity.type
_entity.pdbx_description
1 polymer ?
#
loop_
_entity_poly.entity_id
_entity_poly.type
_entity_poly.pdbx_seq_one_letter_code
_entity_poly.pdbx_strand_id
1 'polypeptide(L)'
;MDLIHCFELSKENRVYEDPLILVEFRRARDKDLGMSKVGINTVTDWIEYNYKRNFDSIINNISPTFEGHHRHIPVTFFTKIKSNLFNELITYCSPVTWVEIENVYYGQLKRIFEGYKSNVKLDAQVKQLNDDFAHLISKLQEYLCTIKPKSSDLNYKAILESPFIASDFTSEYPKDTSIGDTMILNFNYTNTVNQYLGPRSQNINLNFIHGELKNIENPIIFGFGDEMDDIYSQFETHKTMGQFDYFKSFLYLQTSNYYNLLRFIQSNNYQVYILGHSCGLSDRTMLNMIMKLVLKPV
;
A
#
# COMPACT_ATOMS: atom_id res chain seq x y z
N MET A 1 -7.32 5.10 -4.07
CA MET A 1 -8.25 5.78 -4.99
C MET A 1 -9.61 5.85 -4.32
N ASP A 2 -10.16 7.05 -4.16
CA ASP A 2 -11.50 7.23 -3.59
C ASP A 2 -12.55 7.18 -4.71
N LEU A 3 -13.10 5.99 -4.95
CA LEU A 3 -14.15 5.80 -5.96
C LEU A 3 -15.38 6.67 -5.68
N ILE A 4 -15.68 6.97 -4.42
CA ILE A 4 -16.80 7.85 -4.06
C ILE A 4 -16.53 9.24 -4.63
N HIS A 5 -15.32 9.76 -4.41
CA HIS A 5 -14.93 11.06 -4.96
C HIS A 5 -15.01 11.12 -6.49
N CYS A 6 -14.51 10.11 -7.20
CA CYS A 6 -14.58 10.06 -8.66
C CYS A 6 -16.03 10.12 -9.19
N PHE A 7 -16.93 9.37 -8.55
CA PHE A 7 -18.32 9.29 -8.96
C PHE A 7 -19.11 10.56 -8.56
N GLU A 8 -18.86 11.15 -7.39
CA GLU A 8 -19.47 12.43 -7.01
C GLU A 8 -19.05 13.56 -7.96
N LEU A 9 -17.76 13.67 -8.29
CA LEU A 9 -17.30 14.66 -9.27
C LEU A 9 -17.94 14.45 -10.66
N SER A 10 -18.14 13.20 -11.08
CA SER A 10 -18.84 12.90 -12.34
C SER A 10 -20.32 13.30 -12.29
N LYS A 11 -20.98 13.16 -11.12
CA LYS A 11 -22.38 13.55 -10.91
C LYS A 11 -22.53 15.07 -10.99
N GLU A 12 -21.59 15.81 -10.41
CA GLU A 12 -21.54 17.27 -10.46
C GLU A 12 -21.21 17.78 -11.86
N ASN A 13 -20.18 17.23 -12.52
CA ASN A 13 -19.57 17.79 -13.73
C ASN A 13 -19.91 17.03 -15.02
N ARG A 14 -20.80 16.03 -14.96
CA ARG A 14 -21.11 15.03 -16.02
C ARG A 14 -20.01 14.02 -16.31
N VAL A 15 -18.76 14.35 -16.09
CA VAL A 15 -17.62 13.47 -16.37
C VAL A 15 -16.54 13.66 -15.31
N TYR A 16 -15.90 12.56 -14.95
CA TYR A 16 -14.65 12.51 -14.22
C TYR A 16 -13.68 11.66 -15.01
N GLU A 17 -12.43 12.09 -15.13
CA GLU A 17 -11.42 11.35 -15.85
C GLU A 17 -10.05 11.54 -15.20
N ASP A 18 -9.39 10.42 -14.91
CA ASP A 18 -7.98 10.36 -14.51
C ASP A 18 -7.24 9.29 -15.35
N PRO A 19 -5.94 9.03 -15.10
CA PRO A 19 -5.20 7.98 -15.81
C PRO A 19 -5.78 6.56 -15.65
N LEU A 20 -6.50 6.26 -14.56
CA LEU A 20 -6.98 4.92 -14.24
C LEU A 20 -8.43 4.68 -14.68
N ILE A 21 -9.31 5.69 -14.58
CA ILE A 21 -10.74 5.55 -14.85
C ILE A 21 -11.35 6.79 -15.49
N LEU A 22 -12.31 6.56 -16.39
CA LEU A 22 -13.29 7.54 -16.85
C LEU A 22 -14.66 7.16 -16.29
N VAL A 23 -15.37 8.13 -15.70
CA VAL A 23 -16.74 7.99 -15.19
C VAL A 23 -17.62 9.06 -15.83
N GLU A 24 -18.68 8.64 -16.51
CA GLU A 24 -19.69 9.53 -17.11
C GLU A 24 -21.02 9.38 -16.38
N PHE A 25 -21.59 10.49 -15.92
CA PHE A 25 -22.93 10.50 -15.33
C PHE A 25 -24.00 10.63 -16.42
N ARG A 26 -24.56 9.48 -16.81
CA ARG A 26 -25.60 9.34 -17.82
C ARG A 26 -26.97 9.50 -17.15
N ARG A 27 -27.54 10.70 -17.31
CA ARG A 27 -28.80 11.15 -16.69
C ARG A 27 -29.90 10.07 -16.72
N ALA A 28 -30.21 9.48 -15.55
CA ALA A 28 -31.53 8.90 -15.31
C ALA A 28 -32.56 10.05 -15.33
N ARG A 29 -33.84 9.78 -15.64
CA ARG A 29 -34.83 10.84 -15.95
C ARG A 29 -35.12 11.82 -14.79
N ASP A 30 -34.57 11.61 -13.59
CA ASP A 30 -34.65 12.48 -12.42
C ASP A 30 -33.27 13.06 -12.00
N LYS A 31 -33.28 14.13 -11.21
CA LYS A 31 -32.05 14.77 -10.67
C LYS A 31 -31.33 13.93 -9.60
N ASP A 32 -31.97 12.87 -9.13
CA ASP A 32 -31.39 11.87 -8.22
C ASP A 32 -30.79 10.71 -9.00
N LEU A 33 -30.05 9.81 -8.34
CA LEU A 33 -29.50 8.59 -8.95
C LEU A 33 -30.56 7.72 -9.66
N GLY A 34 -31.86 8.02 -9.54
CA GLY A 34 -32.95 7.23 -10.12
C GLY A 34 -33.17 5.89 -9.42
N MET A 35 -32.44 5.67 -8.31
CA MET A 35 -32.33 4.40 -7.58
C MET A 35 -32.78 4.49 -6.12
N SER A 36 -33.37 5.61 -5.70
CA SER A 36 -33.89 5.78 -4.34
C SER A 36 -34.93 4.71 -3.98
N LYS A 37 -35.71 4.25 -4.96
CA LYS A 37 -36.70 3.16 -4.82
C LYS A 37 -36.09 1.81 -4.45
N VAL A 38 -34.79 1.62 -4.66
CA VAL A 38 -34.05 0.40 -4.31
C VAL A 38 -33.04 0.63 -3.17
N GLY A 39 -33.19 1.75 -2.45
CA GLY A 39 -32.36 2.07 -1.29
C GLY A 39 -30.99 2.67 -1.63
N ILE A 40 -30.73 3.05 -2.89
CA ILE A 40 -29.50 3.75 -3.29
C ILE A 40 -29.81 5.23 -3.48
N ASN A 41 -29.45 6.04 -2.50
CA ASN A 41 -29.74 7.48 -2.46
C ASN A 41 -28.49 8.33 -2.70
N THR A 42 -27.31 7.83 -2.33
CA THR A 42 -26.02 8.52 -2.44
C THR A 42 -25.03 7.77 -3.33
N VAL A 43 -23.96 8.45 -3.77
CA VAL A 43 -22.85 7.77 -4.46
C VAL A 43 -22.19 6.75 -3.53
N THR A 44 -22.09 7.06 -2.23
CA THR A 44 -21.61 6.10 -1.22
C THR A 44 -22.44 4.83 -1.23
N ASP A 45 -23.78 4.92 -1.20
CA ASP A 45 -24.66 3.74 -1.27
C ASP A 45 -24.41 2.92 -2.55
N TRP A 46 -24.19 3.60 -3.67
CA TRP A 46 -23.90 2.97 -4.97
C TRP A 46 -22.56 2.23 -4.97
N ILE A 47 -21.50 2.85 -4.43
CA ILE A 47 -20.18 2.24 -4.31
C ILE A 47 -20.22 1.06 -3.34
N GLU A 48 -20.87 1.19 -2.19
CA GLU A 48 -21.01 0.09 -1.22
C GLU A 48 -21.83 -1.09 -1.78
N TYR A 49 -22.90 -0.79 -2.53
CA TYR A 49 -23.71 -1.80 -3.21
C TYR A 49 -22.85 -2.63 -4.18
N ASN A 50 -22.00 -1.94 -4.95
CA ASN A 50 -21.09 -2.54 -5.92
C ASN A 50 -19.93 -3.28 -5.27
N TYR A 51 -19.37 -2.74 -4.19
CA TYR A 51 -18.29 -3.39 -3.44
C TYR A 51 -18.71 -4.78 -2.95
N LYS A 52 -19.95 -4.92 -2.47
CA LYS A 52 -20.53 -6.22 -2.06
C LYS A 52 -20.77 -7.20 -3.23
N ARG A 53 -20.60 -6.76 -4.48
CA ARG A 53 -20.84 -7.51 -5.72
C ARG A 53 -19.64 -7.46 -6.67
N ASN A 54 -18.43 -7.35 -6.11
CA ASN A 54 -17.17 -7.35 -6.85
C ASN A 54 -17.09 -6.30 -7.96
N PHE A 55 -17.79 -5.17 -7.77
CA PHE A 55 -17.87 -4.07 -8.73
C PHE A 55 -18.36 -4.46 -10.13
N ASP A 56 -19.03 -5.61 -10.30
CA ASP A 56 -19.40 -6.17 -11.61
C ASP A 56 -20.19 -5.17 -12.47
N SER A 57 -21.14 -4.44 -11.86
CA SER A 57 -21.95 -3.46 -12.58
C SER A 57 -21.14 -2.24 -13.05
N ILE A 58 -20.12 -1.85 -12.29
CA ILE A 58 -19.18 -0.78 -12.65
C ILE A 58 -18.17 -1.25 -13.70
N ILE A 59 -17.63 -2.47 -13.58
CA ILE A 59 -16.62 -2.96 -14.52
C ILE A 59 -17.27 -3.21 -15.89
N ASN A 60 -18.43 -3.85 -15.91
CA ASN A 60 -19.07 -4.32 -17.15
C ASN A 60 -20.15 -3.37 -17.69
N ASN A 61 -20.40 -2.23 -17.03
CA ASN A 61 -21.45 -1.27 -17.41
C ASN A 61 -22.84 -1.93 -17.53
N ILE A 62 -23.12 -2.93 -16.71
CA ILE A 62 -24.39 -3.65 -16.71
C ILE A 62 -25.36 -3.02 -15.72
N SER A 63 -26.66 -3.10 -16.01
CA SER A 63 -27.68 -2.61 -15.09
C SER A 63 -27.79 -3.54 -13.89
N PRO A 64 -27.66 -3.05 -12.65
CA PRO A 64 -27.74 -3.91 -11.49
C PRO A 64 -29.16 -4.44 -11.27
N THR A 65 -29.23 -5.69 -10.81
CA THR A 65 -30.49 -6.35 -10.44
C THR A 65 -30.76 -6.16 -8.95
N PHE A 66 -32.00 -5.77 -8.62
CA PHE A 66 -32.43 -5.57 -7.23
C PHE A 66 -33.49 -6.59 -6.89
N GLU A 67 -33.34 -7.24 -5.74
CA GLU A 67 -34.34 -8.18 -5.23
C GLU A 67 -35.70 -7.49 -5.09
N GLY A 68 -36.76 -8.14 -5.60
CA GLY A 68 -38.11 -7.58 -5.59
C GLY A 68 -38.41 -6.49 -6.62
N HIS A 69 -37.45 -6.13 -7.49
CA HIS A 69 -37.66 -5.12 -8.54
C HIS A 69 -37.54 -5.71 -9.94
N HIS A 70 -38.66 -5.76 -10.66
CA HIS A 70 -38.75 -6.32 -12.01
C HIS A 70 -38.55 -5.29 -13.14
N ARG A 71 -38.39 -4.00 -12.82
CA ARG A 71 -38.17 -2.95 -13.82
C ARG A 71 -36.68 -2.72 -14.05
N HIS A 72 -36.28 -2.65 -15.32
CA HIS A 72 -34.93 -2.29 -15.71
C HIS A 72 -34.58 -0.88 -15.22
N ILE A 73 -33.57 -0.78 -14.35
CA ILE A 73 -33.03 0.50 -13.90
C ILE A 73 -31.96 0.92 -14.89
N PRO A 74 -32.02 2.12 -15.49
CA PRO A 74 -31.01 2.55 -16.44
C PRO A 74 -29.65 2.71 -15.77
N VAL A 75 -28.58 2.36 -16.52
CA VAL A 75 -27.20 2.59 -16.12
C VAL A 75 -26.99 4.09 -15.89
N THR A 76 -26.75 4.44 -14.62
CA THR A 76 -26.63 5.84 -14.18
C THR A 76 -25.22 6.39 -14.37
N PHE A 77 -24.23 5.52 -14.19
CA PHE A 77 -22.82 5.81 -14.46
C PHE A 77 -22.30 4.87 -15.52
N PHE A 78 -21.68 5.43 -16.55
CA PHE A 78 -20.84 4.66 -17.44
C PHE A 78 -19.39 4.80 -17.01
N THR A 79 -18.67 3.71 -17.04
CA THR A 79 -17.31 3.59 -16.55
C THR A 79 -16.42 2.92 -17.57
N LYS A 80 -15.28 3.52 -17.83
CA LYS A 80 -14.22 2.94 -18.65
C LYS A 80 -12.95 2.90 -17.83
N ILE A 81 -12.56 1.68 -17.45
CA ILE A 81 -11.27 1.43 -16.81
C ILE A 81 -10.18 1.52 -17.90
N LYS A 82 -9.16 2.33 -17.64
CA LYS A 82 -8.06 2.60 -18.57
C LYS A 82 -6.80 1.82 -18.20
N SER A 83 -6.58 1.63 -16.91
CA SER A 83 -5.41 0.94 -16.37
C SER A 83 -5.71 -0.55 -16.17
N ASN A 84 -4.85 -1.41 -16.74
CA ASN A 84 -4.95 -2.85 -16.50
C ASN A 84 -4.64 -3.19 -15.03
N LEU A 85 -3.69 -2.48 -14.41
CA LEU A 85 -3.41 -2.59 -12.98
C LEU A 85 -4.66 -2.29 -12.16
N PHE A 86 -5.31 -1.15 -12.42
CA PHE A 86 -6.52 -0.79 -11.71
C PHE A 86 -7.69 -1.75 -11.97
N ASN A 87 -7.83 -2.25 -13.20
CA ASN A 87 -8.84 -3.25 -13.54
C ASN A 87 -8.70 -4.52 -12.69
N GLU A 88 -7.47 -5.01 -12.52
CA GLU A 88 -7.21 -6.20 -11.71
C GLU A 88 -7.49 -5.93 -10.23
N LEU A 89 -7.09 -4.75 -9.71
CA LEU A 89 -7.39 -4.35 -8.34
C LEU A 89 -8.89 -4.31 -8.06
N ILE A 90 -9.68 -3.65 -8.93
CA ILE A 90 -11.12 -3.51 -8.70
C ILE A 90 -11.87 -4.82 -8.92
N THR A 91 -11.41 -5.69 -9.81
CA THR A 91 -12.00 -7.01 -10.06
C THR A 91 -11.88 -7.92 -8.83
N TYR A 92 -10.74 -7.86 -8.13
CA TYR A 92 -10.48 -8.72 -6.97
C TYR A 92 -10.79 -8.05 -5.62
N CYS A 93 -11.15 -6.77 -5.61
CA CYS A 93 -11.51 -6.04 -4.40
C CYS A 93 -12.93 -6.42 -3.96
N SER A 94 -13.04 -7.13 -2.83
CA SER A 94 -14.33 -7.53 -2.25
C SER A 94 -14.30 -7.45 -0.73
N PRO A 95 -15.45 -7.61 -0.03
CA PRO A 95 -15.48 -7.65 1.43
C PRO A 95 -14.73 -8.83 2.05
N VAL A 96 -14.47 -9.89 1.27
CA VAL A 96 -13.85 -11.14 1.74
C VAL A 96 -12.43 -11.35 1.19
N THR A 97 -12.00 -10.51 0.26
CA THR A 97 -10.66 -10.57 -0.35
C THR A 97 -9.91 -9.26 -0.12
N TRP A 98 -8.71 -9.38 0.42
CA TRP A 98 -7.77 -8.27 0.48
C TRP A 98 -6.89 -8.33 -0.77
N VAL A 99 -6.73 -7.20 -1.44
CA VAL A 99 -5.87 -7.10 -2.62
C VAL A 99 -4.54 -6.51 -2.19
N GLU A 100 -3.47 -7.28 -2.36
CA GLU A 100 -2.10 -6.81 -2.16
C GLU A 100 -1.64 -6.09 -3.43
N ILE A 101 -1.73 -4.75 -3.42
CA ILE A 101 -1.49 -3.91 -4.60
C ILE A 101 -0.10 -4.17 -5.18
N GLU A 102 0.90 -4.32 -4.33
CA GLU A 102 2.29 -4.58 -4.70
C GLU A 102 2.45 -5.93 -5.42
N ASN A 103 1.70 -6.96 -4.99
CA ASN A 103 1.71 -8.28 -5.61
C ASN A 103 0.97 -8.27 -6.96
N VAL A 104 -0.10 -7.48 -7.09
CA VAL A 104 -0.78 -7.30 -8.38
C VAL A 104 0.13 -6.56 -9.37
N TYR A 105 0.80 -5.49 -8.94
CA TYR A 105 1.80 -4.79 -9.74
C TYR A 105 2.90 -5.76 -10.19
N TYR A 106 3.48 -6.50 -9.25
CA TYR A 106 4.56 -7.44 -9.55
C TYR A 106 4.10 -8.57 -10.49
N GLY A 107 2.89 -9.11 -10.28
CA GLY A 107 2.30 -10.12 -11.15
C GLY A 107 2.09 -9.61 -12.59
N GLN A 108 1.69 -8.35 -12.77
CA GLN A 108 1.62 -7.75 -14.10
C GLN A 108 3.00 -7.55 -14.72
N LEU A 109 3.97 -7.09 -13.94
CA LEU A 109 5.36 -6.97 -14.39
C LEU A 109 5.87 -8.32 -14.90
N LYS A 110 5.69 -9.41 -14.15
CA LYS A 110 6.06 -10.77 -14.58
C LYS A 110 5.41 -11.16 -15.92
N ARG A 111 4.10 -10.97 -16.06
CA ARG A 111 3.38 -11.29 -17.31
C ARG A 111 3.88 -10.49 -18.51
N ILE A 112 4.30 -9.24 -18.31
CA ILE A 112 4.91 -8.41 -19.35
C ILE A 112 6.22 -9.06 -19.83
N PHE A 113 7.06 -9.55 -18.92
CA PHE A 113 8.33 -10.24 -19.22
C PHE A 113 8.16 -11.69 -19.71
N GLU A 114 7.05 -12.36 -19.42
CA GLU A 114 6.76 -13.69 -20.00
C GLU A 114 6.19 -13.59 -21.43
N GLY A 115 5.45 -12.51 -21.72
CA GLY A 115 4.73 -12.32 -22.97
C GLY A 115 5.43 -11.45 -24.02
N TYR A 116 6.62 -10.92 -23.75
CA TYR A 116 7.26 -9.99 -24.68
C TYR A 116 7.77 -10.68 -25.94
N LYS A 117 7.67 -9.97 -27.07
CA LYS A 117 8.18 -10.40 -28.39
C LYS A 117 9.25 -9.45 -28.95
N SER A 118 9.39 -8.26 -28.37
CA SER A 118 10.37 -7.23 -28.75
C SER A 118 10.61 -6.24 -27.60
N ASN A 119 11.82 -5.67 -27.53
CA ASN A 119 12.23 -4.77 -26.44
C ASN A 119 11.47 -3.43 -26.43
N VAL A 120 11.15 -2.86 -27.61
CA VAL A 120 10.41 -1.58 -27.68
C VAL A 120 9.01 -1.69 -27.08
N LYS A 121 8.34 -2.83 -27.29
CA LYS A 121 7.02 -3.08 -26.72
C LYS A 121 7.10 -3.31 -25.21
N LEU A 122 8.16 -4.00 -24.76
CA LEU A 122 8.44 -4.25 -23.35
C LEU A 122 8.61 -2.93 -22.58
N ASP A 123 9.47 -2.02 -23.05
CA ASP A 123 9.71 -0.73 -22.40
C ASP A 123 8.43 0.11 -22.27
N ALA A 124 7.60 0.14 -23.33
CA ALA A 124 6.33 0.86 -23.31
C ALA A 124 5.33 0.26 -22.30
N GLN A 125 5.29 -1.07 -22.17
CA GLN A 125 4.40 -1.76 -21.23
C GLN A 125 4.86 -1.57 -19.78
N VAL A 126 6.16 -1.68 -19.51
CA VAL A 126 6.73 -1.41 -18.18
C VAL A 126 6.50 0.05 -17.79
N LYS A 127 6.74 0.99 -18.71
CA LYS A 127 6.47 2.40 -18.46
C LYS A 127 5.00 2.64 -18.12
N GLN A 128 4.06 2.10 -18.88
CA GLN A 128 2.63 2.27 -18.59
C GLN A 128 2.25 1.69 -17.23
N LEU A 129 2.76 0.50 -16.88
CA LEU A 129 2.52 -0.11 -15.58
C LEU A 129 3.08 0.75 -14.43
N ASN A 130 4.28 1.31 -14.61
CA ASN A 130 4.91 2.21 -13.66
C ASN A 130 4.16 3.53 -13.50
N ASP A 131 3.65 4.10 -14.59
CA ASP A 131 2.84 5.33 -14.57
C ASP A 131 1.50 5.08 -13.84
N ASP A 132 0.84 3.94 -14.10
CA ASP A 132 -0.38 3.54 -13.41
C ASP A 132 -0.13 3.37 -11.89
N PHE A 133 0.97 2.71 -11.53
CA PHE A 133 1.34 2.48 -10.14
C PHE A 133 1.73 3.78 -9.42
N ALA A 134 2.47 4.67 -10.08
CA ALA A 134 2.76 6.02 -9.58
C ALA A 134 1.48 6.78 -9.23
N HIS A 135 0.48 6.70 -10.12
CA HIS A 135 -0.80 7.36 -9.90
C HIS A 135 -1.58 6.73 -8.74
N LEU A 136 -1.55 5.40 -8.59
CA LEU A 136 -2.14 4.74 -7.42
C LEU A 136 -1.47 5.17 -6.12
N ILE A 137 -0.13 5.26 -6.09
CA ILE A 137 0.64 5.72 -4.93
C ILE A 137 0.29 7.18 -4.60
N SER A 138 0.13 8.06 -5.60
CA SER A 138 -0.30 9.44 -5.33
C SER A 138 -1.70 9.49 -4.71
N LYS A 139 -2.64 8.68 -5.19
CA LYS A 139 -3.98 8.54 -4.59
C LYS A 139 -3.96 7.92 -3.19
N LEU A 140 -3.02 7.01 -2.92
CA LEU A 140 -2.80 6.49 -1.57
C LEU A 140 -2.29 7.60 -0.65
N GLN A 141 -1.32 8.41 -1.09
CA GLN A 141 -0.79 9.53 -0.30
C GLN A 141 -1.87 10.59 0.01
N GLU A 142 -2.69 10.96 -0.99
CA GLU A 142 -3.85 11.83 -0.80
C GLU A 142 -4.76 11.29 0.31
N TYR A 143 -5.13 10.01 0.22
CA TYR A 143 -5.96 9.34 1.22
C TYR A 143 -5.31 9.32 2.62
N LEU A 144 -4.04 8.92 2.73
CA LEU A 144 -3.33 8.84 4.01
C LEU A 144 -3.23 10.21 4.69
N CYS A 145 -3.17 11.31 3.93
CA CYS A 145 -3.23 12.67 4.46
C CYS A 145 -4.58 13.03 5.09
N THR A 146 -5.66 12.33 4.73
CA THR A 146 -6.99 12.53 5.33
C THR A 146 -7.16 11.80 6.67
N ILE A 147 -6.33 10.79 6.93
CA ILE A 147 -6.41 9.99 8.14
C ILE A 147 -5.90 10.83 9.31
N LYS A 148 -6.79 11.07 10.27
CA LYS A 148 -6.39 11.66 11.56
C LYS A 148 -5.90 10.55 12.47
N PRO A 149 -4.71 10.69 13.08
CA PRO A 149 -4.25 9.69 14.01
C PRO A 149 -5.17 9.70 15.24
N LYS A 150 -5.72 8.54 15.60
CA LYS A 150 -6.58 8.40 16.79
C LYS A 150 -5.74 8.69 18.02
N SER A 151 -6.28 9.43 18.99
CA SER A 151 -5.63 9.62 20.29
C SER A 151 -5.35 8.25 20.91
N SER A 152 -4.10 7.98 21.26
CA SER A 152 -3.70 6.71 21.83
C SER A 152 -3.98 6.69 23.35
N ASP A 153 -4.89 5.80 23.77
CA ASP A 153 -5.01 5.36 25.17
C ASP A 153 -3.95 4.30 25.53
N LEU A 154 -3.07 3.96 24.58
CA LEU A 154 -2.12 2.86 24.69
C LEU A 154 -0.77 3.34 25.24
N ASN A 155 -0.42 2.83 26.43
CA ASN A 155 0.83 3.13 27.10
C ASN A 155 2.00 2.30 26.54
N TYR A 156 2.41 2.57 25.29
CA TYR A 156 3.60 1.93 24.69
C TYR A 156 4.92 2.38 25.35
N LYS A 157 4.89 3.38 26.25
CA LYS A 157 6.08 3.80 27.01
C LYS A 157 6.66 2.66 27.83
N ALA A 158 5.82 1.80 28.38
CA ALA A 158 6.27 0.63 29.14
C ALA A 158 7.16 -0.30 28.30
N ILE A 159 6.93 -0.38 26.98
CA ILE A 159 7.77 -1.18 26.07
C ILE A 159 9.09 -0.46 25.79
N LEU A 160 9.04 0.85 25.52
CA LEU A 160 10.23 1.66 25.27
C LEU A 160 11.17 1.77 26.49
N GLU A 161 10.61 1.66 27.69
CA GLU A 161 11.33 1.70 28.97
C GLU A 161 11.61 0.30 29.54
N SER A 162 11.16 -0.78 28.88
CA SER A 162 11.34 -2.15 29.36
C SER A 162 12.80 -2.57 29.26
N PRO A 163 13.42 -3.14 30.31
CA PRO A 163 14.76 -3.70 30.22
C PRO A 163 14.82 -4.90 29.25
N PHE A 164 16.05 -5.31 28.91
CA PHE A 164 16.29 -6.52 28.12
C PHE A 164 15.73 -7.77 28.82
N ILE A 165 14.94 -8.57 28.10
CA ILE A 165 14.42 -9.85 28.61
C ILE A 165 15.43 -10.94 28.31
N ALA A 166 16.02 -11.53 29.36
CA ALA A 166 17.09 -12.51 29.21
C ALA A 166 16.71 -13.78 28.45
N SER A 167 15.44 -14.21 28.54
CA SER A 167 14.93 -15.39 27.82
C SER A 167 14.91 -15.23 26.31
N ASP A 168 14.99 -13.99 25.79
CA ASP A 168 14.89 -13.73 24.36
C ASP A 168 16.22 -13.91 23.64
N PHE A 169 17.32 -14.12 24.38
CA PHE A 169 18.66 -14.34 23.84
C PHE A 169 18.99 -15.84 23.78
N THR A 170 19.50 -16.33 22.65
CA THR A 170 19.69 -17.77 22.40
C THR A 170 20.99 -18.37 22.93
N SER A 171 22.01 -17.56 23.23
CA SER A 171 23.35 -18.08 23.53
C SER A 171 24.25 -17.17 24.38
N GLU A 172 24.17 -15.84 24.21
CA GLU A 172 24.90 -14.87 25.03
C GLU A 172 23.96 -13.74 25.50
N TYR A 173 23.70 -13.69 26.81
CA TYR A 173 22.99 -12.55 27.41
C TYR A 173 24.00 -11.47 27.81
N PRO A 174 23.76 -10.19 27.46
CA PRO A 174 24.57 -9.11 27.97
C PRO A 174 24.57 -9.10 29.50
N LYS A 175 25.75 -9.17 30.14
CA LYS A 175 25.85 -9.02 31.61
C LYS A 175 25.38 -7.64 32.08
N ASP A 176 25.48 -6.65 31.20
CA ASP A 176 24.93 -5.31 31.39
C ASP A 176 23.58 -5.23 30.68
N THR A 177 22.52 -5.05 31.47
CA THR A 177 21.14 -4.98 30.97
C THR A 177 20.70 -3.54 30.71
N SER A 178 21.61 -2.56 30.85
CA SER A 178 21.30 -1.17 30.57
C SER A 178 21.08 -0.97 29.08
N ILE A 179 20.02 -0.22 28.76
CA ILE A 179 19.68 0.12 27.39
C ILE A 179 20.52 1.33 27.00
N GLY A 180 21.40 1.14 26.01
CA GLY A 180 22.19 2.23 25.43
C GLY A 180 21.32 3.10 24.52
N ASP A 181 21.03 2.56 23.33
CA ASP A 181 20.25 3.23 22.29
C ASP A 181 18.99 2.43 21.95
N THR A 182 17.88 3.12 21.70
CA THR A 182 16.64 2.52 21.22
C THR A 182 16.33 3.03 19.82
N MET A 183 16.05 2.14 18.88
CA MET A 183 15.55 2.51 17.55
C MET A 183 14.08 2.13 17.41
N ILE A 184 13.25 3.10 17.02
CA ILE A 184 11.91 2.82 16.51
C ILE A 184 11.99 2.80 14.99
N LEU A 185 11.87 1.60 14.43
CA LEU A 185 11.77 1.39 12.99
C LEU A 185 10.30 1.52 12.57
N ASN A 186 9.93 2.68 12.04
CA ASN A 186 8.55 2.97 11.65
C ASN A 186 8.29 2.57 10.20
N PHE A 187 7.47 1.54 10.03
CA PHE A 187 6.95 1.09 8.73
C PHE A 187 5.67 1.85 8.30
N ASN A 188 5.08 2.66 9.19
CA ASN A 188 3.90 3.45 8.80
C ASN A 188 4.33 4.69 8.00
N TYR A 189 3.61 4.96 6.92
CA TYR A 189 3.74 6.19 6.14
C TYR A 189 3.28 7.45 6.90
N THR A 190 2.43 7.28 7.91
CA THR A 190 1.93 8.36 8.76
C THR A 190 2.83 8.58 9.97
N ASN A 191 2.78 9.78 10.54
CA ASN A 191 3.53 10.15 11.74
C ASN A 191 2.88 9.70 13.06
N THR A 192 2.02 8.66 13.02
CA THR A 192 1.30 8.14 14.20
C THR A 192 2.25 7.79 15.35
N VAL A 193 3.46 7.33 15.02
CA VAL A 193 4.52 7.01 15.99
C VAL A 193 4.89 8.17 16.91
N ASN A 194 4.77 9.41 16.44
CA ASN A 194 5.10 10.61 17.25
C ASN A 194 4.17 10.77 18.45
N GLN A 195 2.98 10.17 18.42
CA GLN A 195 2.06 10.18 19.56
C GLN A 195 2.55 9.36 20.75
N TYR A 196 3.46 8.41 20.50
CA TYR A 196 4.03 7.55 21.54
C TYR A 196 5.26 8.17 22.21
N LEU A 197 5.87 9.19 21.58
CA LEU A 197 7.08 9.84 22.05
C LEU A 197 6.75 10.99 23.01
N GLY A 198 7.25 10.89 24.24
CA GLY A 198 7.15 11.95 25.25
C GLY A 198 8.43 12.78 25.40
N PRO A 199 8.42 13.86 26.20
CA PRO A 199 9.60 14.72 26.44
C PRO A 199 10.80 14.01 27.07
N ARG A 200 10.60 12.82 27.65
CA ARG A 200 11.63 11.99 28.31
C ARG A 200 12.24 10.92 27.43
N SER A 201 11.93 10.90 26.13
CA SER A 201 12.45 9.92 25.15
C SER A 201 13.89 10.24 24.74
N GLN A 202 14.79 10.41 25.71
CA GLN A 202 16.22 10.60 25.44
C GLN A 202 16.78 9.27 24.90
N ASN A 203 17.62 9.33 23.87
CA ASN A 203 18.25 8.19 23.17
C ASN A 203 17.29 7.29 22.33
N ILE A 204 16.13 7.80 21.91
CA ILE A 204 15.31 7.13 20.90
C ILE A 204 15.60 7.71 19.51
N ASN A 205 16.11 6.86 18.61
CA ASN A 205 16.25 7.17 17.20
C ASN A 205 15.00 6.71 16.44
N LEU A 206 14.32 7.63 15.76
CA LEU A 206 13.16 7.33 14.94
C LEU A 206 13.57 7.20 13.48
N ASN A 207 13.37 6.01 12.91
CA ASN A 207 13.73 5.69 11.54
C ASN A 207 12.47 5.42 10.70
N PHE A 208 12.15 6.32 9.78
CA PHE A 208 11.03 6.19 8.86
C PHE A 208 11.44 5.40 7.62
N ILE A 209 11.62 4.09 7.77
CA ILE A 209 12.19 3.24 6.73
C ILE A 209 11.36 3.21 5.45
N HIS A 210 10.05 3.44 5.56
CA HIS A 210 9.10 3.51 4.44
C HIS A 210 8.87 4.93 3.92
N GLY A 211 9.66 5.91 4.37
CA GLY A 211 9.45 7.30 4.04
C GLY A 211 8.34 7.98 4.84
N GLU A 212 8.11 9.24 4.52
CA GLU A 212 7.18 10.11 5.22
C GLU A 212 6.26 10.83 4.23
N LEU A 213 4.98 10.96 4.59
CA LEU A 213 4.04 11.79 3.83
C LEU A 213 4.55 13.22 3.72
N LYS A 214 4.57 13.76 2.48
CA LYS A 214 4.97 15.14 2.16
C LYS A 214 6.45 15.46 2.45
N ASN A 215 7.30 14.45 2.66
CA ASN A 215 8.74 14.65 2.75
C ASN A 215 9.40 14.33 1.39
N ILE A 216 10.04 15.33 0.78
CA ILE A 216 10.71 15.18 -0.52
C ILE A 216 12.07 14.46 -0.38
N GLU A 217 12.74 14.62 0.76
CA GLU A 217 14.04 13.99 1.04
C GLU A 217 13.89 12.54 1.48
N ASN A 218 12.72 12.18 2.01
CA ASN A 218 12.38 10.84 2.44
C ASN A 218 10.97 10.46 1.94
N PRO A 219 10.77 10.35 0.61
CA PRO A 219 9.47 10.08 0.03
C PRO A 219 9.00 8.68 0.38
N ILE A 220 7.70 8.46 0.29
CA ILE A 220 7.09 7.16 0.59
C ILE A 220 7.63 6.05 -0.32
N ILE A 221 8.04 4.96 0.31
CA ILE A 221 8.48 3.73 -0.33
C ILE A 221 7.31 2.75 -0.34
N PHE A 222 6.65 2.65 -1.50
CA PHE A 222 5.55 1.73 -1.74
C PHE A 222 5.90 0.87 -2.97
N GLY A 223 6.01 -0.45 -2.79
CA GLY A 223 6.56 -1.32 -3.82
C GLY A 223 6.75 -2.76 -3.36
N PHE A 224 7.20 -3.61 -4.27
CA PHE A 224 7.37 -5.04 -4.03
C PHE A 224 8.66 -5.33 -3.24
N GLY A 225 8.61 -6.31 -2.33
CA GLY A 225 9.74 -6.63 -1.44
C GLY A 225 10.07 -8.12 -1.22
N ASP A 226 9.42 -9.04 -1.95
CA ASP A 226 9.80 -10.47 -1.94
C ASP A 226 10.73 -10.79 -3.13
N GLU A 227 11.98 -10.33 -3.00
CA GLU A 227 12.97 -10.30 -4.09
C GLU A 227 13.70 -11.65 -4.28
N MET A 228 13.26 -12.69 -3.59
CA MET A 228 13.79 -14.05 -3.71
C MET A 228 13.12 -14.85 -4.84
N ASP A 229 12.28 -14.23 -5.66
CA ASP A 229 11.62 -14.85 -6.81
C ASP A 229 12.63 -15.03 -7.96
N ASP A 230 12.69 -16.25 -8.52
CA ASP A 230 13.61 -16.67 -9.61
C ASP A 230 13.53 -15.77 -10.86
N ILE A 231 12.45 -15.00 -11.00
CA ILE A 231 12.25 -14.07 -12.11
C ILE A 231 13.18 -12.84 -12.01
N TYR A 232 13.78 -12.58 -10.85
CA TYR A 232 14.78 -11.51 -10.69
C TYR A 232 15.96 -11.66 -11.66
N SER A 233 16.45 -12.90 -11.86
CA SER A 233 17.52 -13.18 -12.82
C SER A 233 17.12 -12.87 -14.26
N GLN A 234 15.83 -13.01 -14.58
CA GLN A 234 15.30 -12.64 -15.89
C GLN A 234 15.34 -11.11 -16.04
N PHE A 235 14.94 -10.33 -15.03
CA PHE A 235 15.02 -8.87 -15.11
C PHE A 235 16.44 -8.36 -15.32
N GLU A 236 17.45 -8.89 -14.62
CA GLU A 236 18.85 -8.46 -14.80
C GLU A 236 19.38 -8.68 -16.22
N THR A 237 18.88 -9.72 -16.90
CA THR A 237 19.30 -10.03 -18.29
C THR A 237 18.74 -9.00 -19.28
N HIS A 238 17.62 -8.36 -18.97
CA HIS A 238 16.97 -7.37 -19.83
C HIS A 238 17.34 -5.95 -19.37
N LYS A 239 17.76 -5.11 -20.31
CA LYS A 239 18.06 -3.69 -20.02
C LYS A 239 16.82 -2.81 -20.21
N THR A 240 15.68 -3.24 -19.68
CA THR A 240 14.43 -2.50 -19.82
C THR A 240 14.37 -1.38 -18.80
N MET A 241 14.07 -0.18 -19.28
CA MET A 241 14.02 1.01 -18.45
C MET A 241 12.84 0.92 -17.47
N GLY A 242 13.11 1.22 -16.20
CA GLY A 242 12.08 1.29 -15.16
C GLY A 242 11.67 -0.04 -14.53
N GLN A 243 12.25 -1.17 -14.95
CA GLN A 243 11.89 -2.49 -14.43
C GLN A 243 12.13 -2.67 -12.92
N PHE A 244 12.99 -1.82 -12.31
CA PHE A 244 13.31 -1.85 -10.88
C PHE A 244 12.75 -0.65 -10.09
N ASP A 245 11.98 0.25 -10.72
CA ASP A 245 11.55 1.53 -10.12
C ASP A 245 10.78 1.35 -8.81
N TYR A 246 10.08 0.23 -8.66
CA TYR A 246 9.20 -0.06 -7.52
C TYR A 246 9.61 -1.30 -6.71
N PHE A 247 10.90 -1.63 -6.75
CA PHE A 247 11.49 -2.63 -5.87
C PHE A 247 11.99 -1.96 -4.60
N LYS A 248 11.51 -2.45 -3.45
CA LYS A 248 11.81 -1.87 -2.15
C LYS A 248 13.31 -1.85 -1.86
N SER A 249 14.09 -2.89 -2.21
CA SER A 249 15.54 -2.87 -1.99
C SER A 249 16.23 -1.70 -2.67
N PHE A 250 15.86 -1.36 -3.90
CA PHE A 250 16.41 -0.21 -4.61
C PHE A 250 15.93 1.11 -4.01
N LEU A 251 14.63 1.19 -3.67
CA LEU A 251 14.05 2.38 -3.04
C LEU A 251 14.68 2.68 -1.67
N TYR A 252 14.97 1.66 -0.87
CA TYR A 252 15.64 1.81 0.43
C TYR A 252 17.05 2.38 0.34
N LEU A 253 17.73 2.21 -0.80
CA LEU A 253 19.06 2.78 -1.03
C LEU A 253 19.02 4.27 -1.38
N GLN A 254 17.84 4.84 -1.64
CA GLN A 254 17.68 6.26 -2.00
C GLN A 254 17.78 7.19 -0.79
N THR A 255 17.70 6.66 0.44
CA THR A 255 17.78 7.45 1.68
C THR A 255 18.79 6.85 2.66
N SER A 256 19.18 7.61 3.68
CA SER A 256 20.09 7.12 4.73
C SER A 256 19.41 6.16 5.72
N ASN A 257 18.08 6.02 5.68
CA ASN A 257 17.30 5.24 6.65
C ASN A 257 17.71 3.77 6.71
N TYR A 258 17.92 3.13 5.56
CA TYR A 258 18.38 1.75 5.51
C TYR A 258 19.80 1.59 6.07
N TYR A 259 20.71 2.49 5.73
CA TYR A 259 22.07 2.50 6.28
C TYR A 259 22.09 2.74 7.80
N ASN A 260 21.21 3.62 8.30
CA ASN A 260 21.07 3.89 9.73
C ASN A 260 20.56 2.66 10.48
N LEU A 261 19.61 1.91 9.89
CA LEU A 261 19.16 0.63 10.42
C LEU A 261 20.30 -0.39 10.47
N LEU A 262 21.05 -0.55 9.38
CA LEU A 262 22.20 -1.46 9.33
C LEU A 262 23.25 -1.12 10.38
N ARG A 263 23.57 0.16 10.53
CA ARG A 263 24.53 0.62 11.54
C ARG A 263 24.06 0.31 12.96
N PHE A 264 22.77 0.46 13.23
CA PHE A 264 22.18 0.18 14.55
C PHE A 264 22.24 -1.32 14.88
N ILE A 265 21.73 -2.18 13.99
CA ILE A 265 21.69 -3.64 14.24
C ILE A 265 23.08 -4.28 14.28
N GLN A 266 24.10 -3.63 13.70
CA GLN A 266 25.49 -4.09 13.74
C GLN A 266 26.29 -3.49 14.91
N SER A 267 25.74 -2.53 15.66
CA SER A 267 26.49 -1.81 16.68
C SER A 267 26.70 -2.62 17.97
N ASN A 268 25.71 -3.40 18.38
CA ASN A 268 25.74 -4.21 19.60
C ASN A 268 24.63 -5.27 19.56
N ASN A 269 24.56 -6.11 20.59
CA ASN A 269 23.42 -6.98 20.83
C ASN A 269 22.14 -6.15 21.00
N TYR A 270 21.04 -6.62 20.43
CA TYR A 270 19.75 -5.93 20.46
C TYR A 270 18.60 -6.91 20.70
N GLN A 271 17.48 -6.39 21.17
CA GLN A 271 16.22 -7.10 21.33
C GLN A 271 15.17 -6.41 20.45
N VAL A 272 14.28 -7.18 19.84
CA VAL A 272 13.26 -6.67 18.92
C VAL A 272 11.88 -6.82 19.53
N TYR A 273 11.13 -5.72 19.59
CA TYR A 273 9.71 -5.73 19.90
C TYR A 273 8.92 -5.37 18.64
N ILE A 274 7.94 -6.19 18.28
CA ILE A 274 7.06 -5.93 17.14
C ILE A 274 5.76 -5.32 17.66
N LEU A 275 5.41 -4.15 17.14
CA LEU A 275 4.14 -3.47 17.44
C LEU A 275 3.25 -3.46 16.19
N GLY A 276 2.10 -4.14 16.29
CA GLY A 276 1.13 -4.25 15.20
C GLY A 276 0.95 -5.68 14.73
N HIS A 277 -0.12 -5.91 13.95
CA HIS A 277 -0.49 -7.23 13.44
C HIS A 277 0.09 -7.54 12.05
N SER A 278 0.62 -6.54 11.35
CA SER A 278 0.93 -6.63 9.91
C SER A 278 2.44 -6.64 9.66
N CYS A 279 3.09 -7.79 9.87
CA CYS A 279 4.44 -8.07 9.39
C CYS A 279 4.36 -8.83 8.06
N GLY A 280 3.82 -8.16 7.04
CA GLY A 280 3.43 -8.77 5.77
C GLY A 280 4.59 -9.27 4.90
N LEU A 281 4.24 -10.00 3.83
CA LEU A 281 5.20 -10.52 2.83
C LEU A 281 6.01 -9.40 2.16
N SER A 282 5.46 -8.19 2.05
CA SER A 282 6.10 -7.07 1.36
C SER A 282 7.35 -6.52 2.07
N ASP A 283 7.58 -6.84 3.34
CA ASP A 283 8.79 -6.45 4.10
C ASP A 283 9.60 -7.64 4.59
N ARG A 284 9.26 -8.85 4.12
CA ARG A 284 9.85 -10.13 4.55
C ARG A 284 11.37 -10.13 4.50
N THR A 285 11.97 -9.57 3.44
CA THR A 285 13.43 -9.53 3.27
C THR A 285 14.10 -8.73 4.39
N MET A 286 13.57 -7.55 4.71
CA MET A 286 14.10 -6.68 5.77
C MET A 286 13.85 -7.27 7.16
N LEU A 287 12.64 -7.78 7.43
CA LEU A 287 12.33 -8.41 8.71
C LEU A 287 13.19 -9.64 8.94
N ASN A 288 13.43 -10.46 7.91
CA ASN A 288 14.36 -11.58 8.00
C ASN A 288 15.79 -11.12 8.29
N MET A 289 16.26 -10.03 7.70
CA MET A 289 17.58 -9.47 8.02
C MET A 289 17.66 -9.06 9.51
N ILE A 290 16.65 -8.34 10.00
CA ILE A 290 16.57 -7.89 11.40
C ILE A 290 16.52 -9.08 12.35
N MET A 291 15.78 -10.15 12.03
CA MET A 291 15.64 -11.32 12.91
C MET A 291 16.81 -12.32 12.77
N LYS A 292 17.38 -12.51 11.58
CA LYS A 292 18.49 -13.46 11.38
C LYS A 292 19.79 -13.00 12.02
N LEU A 293 20.01 -11.69 12.12
CA LEU A 293 21.17 -11.14 12.82
C LEU A 293 21.06 -11.31 14.35
N VAL A 294 19.87 -11.58 14.90
CA VAL A 294 19.67 -12.02 16.30
C VAL A 294 20.09 -13.48 16.50
N LEU A 295 20.03 -14.30 15.44
CA LEU A 295 20.12 -15.76 15.53
C LEU A 295 21.43 -16.36 15.00
N LYS A 296 22.44 -15.56 14.62
CA LYS A 296 23.74 -16.13 14.23
C LYS A 296 24.48 -16.58 15.49
N PRO A 297 24.71 -17.89 15.69
CA PRO A 297 25.73 -18.33 16.62
C PRO A 297 27.09 -17.97 16.01
N VAL A 298 27.98 -17.39 16.81
CA VAL A 298 29.41 -17.31 16.45
C VAL A 298 30.00 -18.72 16.51
#